data_AF-A0A1J4WC07-F1
#
_entry.id   AF-A0A1J4WC07-F1
#
_cell.length_a   1.000
_cell.length_b   1.000
_cell.length_c   1.000
_cell.angle_alpha   90.00
_cell.angle_beta   90.00
_cell.angle_gamma   90.00
#
_symmetry.space_group_name_H-M   'P 1'
#
loop_
_entity.id
_entity.type
_entity.pdbx_description
1 polymer ?
#
loop_
_entity_poly.entity_id
_entity_poly.type
_entity_poly.pdbx_seq_one_letter_code
_entity_poly.pdbx_strand_id
1 'polypeptide(L)'
;MKKSMNHKNHTIAQELRELTAHPAISSKKTFGQKAADALTKWAGSWAFILIFVIIMVAWIFINGYYLTRYASGKPFDPFPFILLNLVLSCLAAIQAPIILMSQNREAQKDRIRAEYDYAVNRKAEREINEIKEQLFRIEKKITRK
;
A
#
# COMPACT_ATOMS: atom_id res chain seq x y z
N MET A 1 17.55 -36.09 -15.64
CA MET A 1 16.42 -35.33 -15.06
C MET A 1 16.74 -34.64 -13.72
N LYS A 2 17.34 -35.33 -12.73
CA LYS A 2 17.71 -34.76 -11.40
C LYS A 2 18.65 -33.53 -11.43
N LYS A 3 19.60 -33.46 -12.38
CA LYS A 3 20.61 -32.38 -12.47
C LYS A 3 20.04 -31.01 -12.89
N SER A 4 18.99 -31.01 -13.71
CA SER A 4 18.28 -29.77 -14.12
C SER A 4 17.41 -29.20 -13.00
N MET A 5 16.87 -30.07 -12.13
CA MET A 5 16.02 -29.68 -11.00
C MET A 5 16.83 -29.03 -9.87
N ASN A 6 18.08 -29.45 -9.66
CA ASN A 6 18.95 -28.85 -8.64
C ASN A 6 19.45 -27.45 -9.06
N HIS A 7 19.72 -27.23 -10.35
CA HIS A 7 20.13 -25.92 -10.85
C HIS A 7 18.99 -24.89 -10.72
N LYS A 8 17.75 -25.26 -11.08
CA LYS A 8 16.57 -24.40 -10.90
C LYS A 8 16.35 -24.00 -9.43
N ASN A 9 16.55 -24.92 -8.49
CA ASN A 9 16.39 -24.61 -7.06
C ASN A 9 17.41 -23.58 -6.56
N HIS A 10 18.65 -23.61 -7.08
CA HIS A 10 19.65 -22.61 -6.73
C HIS A 10 19.33 -21.24 -7.34
N THR A 11 18.84 -21.18 -8.57
CA THR A 11 18.43 -19.92 -9.22
C THR A 11 17.24 -19.28 -8.50
N ILE A 12 16.20 -20.06 -8.17
CA ILE A 12 15.04 -19.56 -7.44
C ILE A 12 15.44 -19.05 -6.04
N ALA A 13 16.33 -19.75 -5.35
CA ALA A 13 16.80 -19.30 -4.04
C ALA A 13 17.62 -17.99 -4.12
N GLN A 14 18.33 -17.75 -5.22
CA GLN A 14 19.07 -16.50 -5.45
C GLN A 14 18.12 -15.35 -5.83
N GLU A 15 17.17 -15.60 -6.73
CA GLU A 15 16.18 -14.62 -7.15
C GLU A 15 15.27 -14.19 -5.98
N LEU A 16 14.86 -15.14 -5.13
CA LEU A 16 14.16 -14.84 -3.89
C LEU A 16 15.04 -14.04 -2.91
N ARG A 17 16.34 -14.32 -2.84
CA ARG A 17 17.28 -13.56 -2.00
C ARG A 17 17.42 -12.13 -2.50
N GLU A 18 17.56 -11.91 -3.79
CA GLU A 18 17.60 -10.57 -4.39
C GLU A 18 16.28 -9.82 -4.18
N LEU A 19 15.13 -10.48 -4.34
CA LEU A 19 13.83 -9.89 -4.00
C LEU A 19 13.74 -9.50 -2.52
N THR A 20 14.22 -10.34 -1.60
CA THR A 20 14.20 -10.03 -0.16
C THR A 20 15.25 -9.00 0.27
N ALA A 21 16.32 -8.82 -0.51
CA ALA A 21 17.36 -7.83 -0.26
C ALA A 21 16.91 -6.41 -0.64
N HIS A 22 15.75 -6.26 -1.28
CA HIS A 22 15.21 -4.96 -1.67
C HIS A 22 14.91 -4.11 -0.42
N PRO A 23 15.50 -2.91 -0.28
CA PRO A 23 15.40 -2.10 0.94
C PRO A 23 13.96 -1.69 1.31
N ALA A 24 13.03 -1.71 0.35
CA ALA A 24 11.61 -1.42 0.57
C ALA A 24 10.88 -2.43 1.48
N ILE A 25 11.42 -3.65 1.65
CA ILE A 25 10.76 -4.75 2.39
C ILE A 25 11.20 -4.83 3.87
N SER A 26 12.36 -4.26 4.23
CA SER A 26 13.00 -4.47 5.54
C SER A 26 12.52 -3.56 6.70
N SER A 27 11.43 -2.79 6.55
CA SER A 27 10.98 -1.88 7.62
C SER A 27 10.08 -2.58 8.64
N LYS A 28 10.55 -2.69 9.89
CA LYS A 28 9.73 -3.17 11.03
C LYS A 28 8.60 -2.16 11.30
N LYS A 29 7.36 -2.56 10.99
CA LYS A 29 6.17 -1.73 11.23
C LYS A 29 5.89 -1.55 12.73
N THR A 30 5.63 -0.31 13.15
CA THR A 30 5.16 -0.01 14.52
C THR A 30 3.70 -0.46 14.70
N PHE A 31 3.24 -0.59 15.95
CA PHE A 31 1.87 -1.03 16.26
C PHE A 31 0.81 -0.11 15.64
N GLY A 32 1.00 1.21 15.76
CA GLY A 32 0.10 2.20 15.15
C GLY A 32 0.05 2.11 13.61
N GLN A 33 1.19 1.83 12.97
CA GLN A 33 1.23 1.64 11.52
C GLN A 33 0.49 0.37 11.08
N LYS A 34 0.56 -0.72 11.85
CA LYS A 34 -0.20 -1.95 11.58
C LYS A 34 -1.71 -1.72 11.72
N ALA A 35 -2.13 -0.99 12.75
CA ALA A 35 -3.53 -0.64 12.97
C ALA A 35 -4.09 0.26 11.86
N ALA A 36 -3.34 1.31 11.47
CA ALA A 36 -3.71 2.18 10.36
C ALA A 36 -3.84 1.43 9.02
N ASP A 37 -2.94 0.47 8.75
CA ASP A 37 -2.98 -0.35 7.54
C ASP A 37 -4.19 -1.28 7.50
N ALA A 38 -4.51 -1.89 8.64
CA ALA A 38 -5.70 -2.73 8.78
C ALA A 38 -6.97 -1.89 8.59
N LEU A 39 -7.04 -0.73 9.23
CA LEU A 39 -8.19 0.18 9.12
C LEU A 39 -8.37 0.71 7.69
N THR A 40 -7.29 1.11 7.02
CA THR A 40 -7.34 1.61 5.63
C THR A 40 -7.80 0.51 4.67
N LYS A 41 -7.30 -0.72 4.84
CA LYS A 41 -7.75 -1.87 4.02
C LYS A 41 -9.21 -2.21 4.25
N TRP A 42 -9.69 -2.11 5.49
CA TRP A 42 -11.07 -2.45 5.83
C TRP A 42 -12.05 -1.35 5.40
N ALA A 43 -11.71 -0.08 5.67
CA ALA A 43 -12.51 1.09 5.31
C ALA A 43 -12.54 1.36 3.78
N GLY A 44 -11.52 0.92 3.03
CA GLY A 44 -11.47 1.04 1.57
C GLY A 44 -12.28 -0.01 0.81
N SER A 45 -12.96 -0.93 1.49
CA SER A 45 -13.75 -1.99 0.85
C SER A 45 -15.13 -1.49 0.42
N TRP A 46 -15.57 -1.88 -0.79
CA TRP A 46 -16.92 -1.61 -1.29
C TRP A 46 -18.03 -2.16 -0.37
N ALA A 47 -17.78 -3.32 0.28
CA ALA A 47 -18.73 -3.92 1.20
C ALA A 47 -18.92 -3.06 2.48
N PHE A 48 -17.85 -2.42 2.96
CA PHE A 48 -17.91 -1.54 4.13
C PHE A 48 -18.77 -0.31 3.85
N ILE A 49 -18.60 0.31 2.67
CA ILE A 49 -19.40 1.47 2.26
C ILE A 49 -20.88 1.12 2.24
N LEU A 50 -21.25 -0.03 1.67
CA LEU A 50 -22.65 -0.47 1.60
C LEU A 50 -23.25 -0.71 3.00
N ILE A 51 -22.53 -1.41 3.88
CA ILE A 51 -22.98 -1.65 5.27
C ILE A 51 -23.15 -0.31 6.01
N PHE A 52 -22.19 0.61 5.86
CA PHE A 52 -22.22 1.92 6.49
C PHE A 52 -23.45 2.74 6.05
N VAL A 53 -23.74 2.75 4.75
CA VAL A 53 -24.93 3.41 4.20
C VAL A 53 -26.22 2.78 4.73
N ILE A 54 -26.30 1.45 4.81
CA ILE A 54 -27.47 0.75 5.37
C ILE A 54 -27.71 1.14 6.83
N ILE A 55 -26.65 1.16 7.65
CA ILE A 55 -26.74 1.57 9.06
C ILE A 55 -27.21 3.02 9.17
N MET A 56 -26.68 3.91 8.33
CA MET A 56 -27.06 5.33 8.32
C MET A 56 -28.56 5.49 7.97
N VAL A 57 -29.01 4.80 6.93
CA VAL A 57 -30.42 4.79 6.51
C VAL A 57 -31.32 4.19 7.61
N ALA A 58 -30.91 3.08 8.22
CA ALA A 58 -31.63 2.47 9.34
C ALA A 58 -31.75 3.42 10.53
N TRP A 59 -30.68 4.16 10.87
CA TRP A 59 -30.70 5.16 11.94
C TRP A 59 -31.70 6.29 11.66
N ILE A 60 -31.71 6.79 10.43
CA ILE A 60 -32.66 7.81 9.97
C ILE A 60 -34.09 7.29 10.04
N PHE A 61 -34.37 6.05 9.61
CA PHE A 61 -35.71 5.45 9.70
C PHE A 61 -36.17 5.23 11.15
N ILE A 62 -35.30 4.74 12.03
CA ILE A 62 -35.64 4.50 13.44
C ILE A 62 -35.94 5.82 14.16
N ASN A 63 -35.11 6.85 13.99
CA ASN A 63 -35.31 8.13 14.66
C ASN A 63 -36.43 8.96 14.00
N GLY A 64 -36.46 9.03 12.67
CA GLY A 64 -37.39 9.86 11.91
C GLY A 64 -38.80 9.27 11.78
N TYR A 65 -38.93 7.98 11.47
CA TYR A 65 -40.24 7.36 11.23
C TYR A 65 -40.79 6.66 12.47
N TYR A 66 -39.97 5.84 13.15
CA TYR A 66 -40.46 5.01 14.26
C TYR A 66 -40.63 5.82 15.57
N LEU A 67 -39.65 6.63 15.96
CA LEU A 67 -39.72 7.45 17.17
C LEU A 67 -40.67 8.64 17.05
N THR A 68 -40.83 9.25 15.87
CA THR A 68 -41.69 10.43 15.71
C THR A 68 -43.17 10.06 15.52
N ARG A 69 -43.46 8.87 14.97
CA ARG A 69 -44.82 8.49 14.56
C ARG A 69 -45.46 7.41 15.43
N TYR A 70 -44.67 6.54 16.07
CA TYR A 70 -45.17 5.39 16.83
C TYR A 70 -44.97 5.51 18.34
N ALA A 71 -43.92 6.22 18.77
CA ALA A 71 -43.68 6.52 20.18
C ALA A 71 -44.04 7.99 20.44
N SER A 72 -45.05 8.27 21.27
CA SER A 72 -45.38 9.65 21.71
C SER A 72 -44.28 10.30 22.60
N GLY A 73 -43.03 9.82 22.50
CA GLY A 73 -41.86 10.32 23.22
C GLY A 73 -41.05 11.28 22.37
N LYS A 74 -40.33 12.20 23.01
CA LYS A 74 -39.42 13.13 22.32
C LYS A 74 -38.44 12.34 21.44
N PRO A 75 -38.26 12.72 20.16
CA PRO A 75 -37.25 12.08 19.31
C PRO A 75 -35.86 12.24 19.95
N PHE A 76 -35.09 11.14 20.00
CA PHE A 76 -33.75 11.11 20.57
C PHE A 76 -32.77 11.97 19.76
N ASP A 77 -32.92 11.98 18.42
CA ASP A 77 -32.18 12.84 17.50
C ASP A 77 -33.15 13.52 16.50
N PRO A 78 -33.74 14.68 16.86
CA PRO A 78 -34.66 15.41 15.99
C PRO A 78 -33.95 15.90 14.71
N PHE A 79 -34.71 16.02 13.61
CA PHE A 79 -34.21 16.67 12.40
C PHE A 79 -33.67 18.06 12.76
N PRO A 80 -32.40 18.40 12.47
CA PRO A 80 -31.53 17.90 11.39
C PRO A 80 -30.48 16.80 11.74
N PHE A 81 -30.71 15.94 12.74
CA PHE A 81 -29.82 14.84 13.17
C PHE A 81 -28.44 15.30 13.66
N ILE A 82 -28.40 16.04 14.78
CA ILE A 82 -27.17 16.65 15.31
C ILE A 82 -26.14 15.60 15.74
N LEU A 83 -26.60 14.48 16.31
CA LEU A 83 -25.69 13.42 16.79
C LEU A 83 -25.07 12.67 15.62
N LEU A 84 -25.87 12.33 14.61
CA LEU A 84 -25.35 11.70 13.40
C LEU A 84 -24.32 12.59 12.71
N ASN A 85 -24.61 13.89 12.59
CA ASN A 85 -23.69 14.84 11.98
C ASN A 85 -22.37 14.99 12.76
N LEU A 86 -22.44 15.00 14.09
CA LEU A 86 -21.26 15.06 14.95
C LEU A 86 -20.37 13.83 14.76
N VAL A 87 -20.95 12.63 14.76
CA VAL A 87 -20.21 11.37 14.59
C VAL A 87 -19.57 11.31 13.20
N LEU A 88 -20.32 11.66 12.14
CA LEU A 88 -19.79 11.69 10.78
C LEU A 88 -18.63 12.68 10.63
N SER A 89 -18.76 13.87 11.22
CA SER A 89 -17.70 14.88 11.18
C SER A 89 -16.43 14.40 11.90
N CYS A 90 -16.57 13.75 13.06
CA CYS A 90 -15.45 13.18 13.80
C CYS A 90 -14.76 12.04 13.02
N LEU A 91 -15.56 11.15 12.40
CA LEU A 91 -15.05 10.07 11.55
C LEU A 91 -14.25 10.64 10.37
N ALA A 92 -14.79 11.64 9.67
CA ALA A 92 -14.11 12.28 8.55
C ALA A 92 -12.80 12.97 8.97
N ALA A 93 -12.81 13.67 10.12
CA ALA A 93 -11.62 14.35 10.65
C ALA A 93 -10.47 13.38 10.95
N ILE A 94 -10.77 12.17 11.43
CA ILE A 94 -9.77 11.13 11.71
C ILE A 94 -9.32 10.41 10.43
N GLN A 95 -10.19 10.30 9.41
CA GLN A 95 -9.84 9.64 8.16
C GLN A 95 -8.72 10.35 7.39
N ALA A 96 -8.78 11.69 7.27
CA ALA A 96 -7.79 12.47 6.52
C ALA A 96 -6.32 12.23 6.95
N PRO A 97 -5.94 12.33 8.24
CA PRO A 97 -4.57 12.07 8.68
C PRO A 97 -4.16 10.61 8.55
N ILE A 98 -5.09 9.65 8.72
CA ILE A 98 -4.78 8.21 8.54
C ILE A 98 -4.45 7.92 7.07
N ILE A 99 -5.26 8.46 6.15
CA ILE A 99 -5.02 8.38 4.72
C ILE A 99 -3.67 9.04 4.39
N LEU A 100 -3.40 10.25 4.91
CA LEU A 100 -2.15 10.96 4.69
C LEU A 100 -0.93 10.20 5.24
N MET A 101 -1.04 9.58 6.43
CA MET A 101 0.02 8.75 6.99
C MET A 101 0.28 7.51 6.13
N SER A 102 -0.78 6.87 5.62
CA SER A 102 -0.66 5.74 4.72
C SER A 102 0.00 6.16 3.40
N GLN A 103 -0.40 7.30 2.83
CA GLN A 103 0.17 7.85 1.60
C GLN A 103 1.64 8.25 1.78
N ASN A 104 1.99 8.99 2.82
CA ASN A 104 3.37 9.40 3.11
C ASN A 104 4.29 8.19 3.24
N ARG A 105 3.79 7.10 3.82
CA ARG A 105 4.55 5.86 3.95
C ARG A 105 4.73 5.12 2.62
N GLU A 106 3.69 5.00 1.80
CA GLU A 106 3.85 4.39 0.47
C GLU A 106 4.79 5.23 -0.40
N ALA A 107 4.69 6.57 -0.36
CA ALA A 107 5.61 7.47 -1.06
C ALA A 107 7.07 7.31 -0.61
N GLN A 108 7.33 7.10 0.69
CA GLN A 108 8.67 6.80 1.19
C GLN A 108 9.22 5.48 0.64
N LYS A 109 8.39 4.43 0.58
CA LYS A 109 8.81 3.14 -0.01
C LYS A 109 9.09 3.28 -1.50
N ASP A 110 8.23 3.99 -2.22
CA ASP A 110 8.38 4.22 -3.66
C ASP A 110 9.66 5.01 -3.95
N ARG A 111 9.99 6.01 -3.13
CA ARG A 111 11.25 6.74 -3.22
C ARG A 111 12.47 5.84 -3.01
N ILE A 112 12.47 5.01 -1.96
CA ILE A 112 13.56 4.07 -1.68
C ILE A 112 13.73 3.07 -2.82
N ARG A 113 12.61 2.58 -3.39
CA ARG A 113 12.63 1.68 -4.55
C ARG A 113 13.24 2.37 -5.77
N ALA A 114 12.81 3.58 -6.08
CA ALA A 114 13.35 4.34 -7.22
C ALA A 114 14.85 4.62 -7.07
N GLU A 115 15.32 4.96 -5.86
CA GLU A 115 16.74 5.18 -5.59
C GLU A 115 17.58 3.90 -5.75
N TYR A 116 17.05 2.77 -5.28
CA TYR A 116 17.69 1.46 -5.47
C TYR A 116 17.77 1.07 -6.94
N ASP A 117 16.66 1.19 -7.68
CA ASP A 117 16.60 0.87 -9.11
C ASP A 117 17.57 1.75 -9.91
N TYR A 118 17.68 3.04 -9.54
CA TYR A 118 18.66 3.95 -10.11
C TYR A 118 20.10 3.49 -9.86
N ALA A 119 20.43 3.07 -8.64
CA ALA A 119 21.77 2.60 -8.29
C ALA A 119 22.14 1.30 -9.04
N VAL A 120 21.20 0.37 -9.18
CA VAL A 120 21.37 -0.86 -9.97
C VAL A 120 21.60 -0.55 -11.44
N ASN A 121 20.78 0.33 -12.04
CA ASN A 121 20.94 0.76 -13.43
C ASN A 121 22.31 1.41 -13.68
N ARG A 122 22.78 2.26 -12.77
CA ARG A 122 24.12 2.87 -12.84
C ARG A 122 25.26 1.87 -12.69
N LYS A 123 25.04 0.77 -11.97
CA LYS A 123 26.01 -0.32 -11.88
C LYS A 123 26.05 -1.12 -13.18
N ALA A 124 24.89 -1.50 -13.72
CA ALA A 124 24.78 -2.20 -14.99
C ALA A 124 25.39 -1.39 -16.15
N GLU A 125 25.17 -0.07 -16.18
CA GLU A 125 25.78 0.83 -17.17
C GLU A 125 27.32 0.77 -17.15
N ARG A 126 27.93 0.75 -15.96
CA ARG A 126 29.38 0.62 -15.79
C ARG A 126 29.89 -0.74 -16.27
N GLU A 127 29.24 -1.83 -15.87
CA GLU A 127 29.60 -3.18 -16.30
C GLU A 127 29.51 -3.33 -17.83
N ILE A 128 28.48 -2.76 -18.46
CA ILE A 128 28.35 -2.73 -19.93
C ILE A 128 29.50 -1.97 -20.58
N ASN A 129 29.89 -0.81 -20.03
CA ASN A 129 30.99 -0.02 -20.57
C ASN A 129 32.34 -0.75 -20.42
N GLU A 130 32.58 -1.42 -19.31
CA GLU A 130 33.77 -2.26 -19.12
C GLU A 130 33.83 -3.41 -20.14
N ILE A 131 32.70 -4.08 -20.40
CA ILE A 131 32.62 -5.13 -21.43
C ILE A 131 32.90 -4.55 -22.82
N LYS A 132 32.37 -3.36 -23.15
CA LYS A 132 32.65 -2.68 -24.42
C LYS A 132 34.14 -2.38 -24.58
N GLU A 133 34.80 -1.89 -23.54
CA GLU A 133 36.25 -1.63 -23.58
C GLU A 133 37.06 -2.91 -23.80
N GLN A 134 36.67 -4.01 -23.14
CA GLN A 134 37.30 -5.32 -23.34
C GLN A 134 37.09 -5.83 -24.77
N LEU A 135 35.90 -5.67 -25.35
CA LEU A 135 35.60 -6.02 -26.74
C LEU A 135 36.48 -5.24 -27.71
N PHE A 136 36.55 -3.90 -27.59
CA PHE A 136 37.42 -3.08 -28.44
C PHE A 136 38.90 -3.45 -28.31
N ARG A 137 39.34 -3.81 -27.09
CA ARG A 137 40.71 -4.27 -26.85
C ARG A 137 41.00 -5.58 -27.57
N ILE A 138 40.06 -6.52 -27.58
CA ILE A 138 40.19 -7.81 -28.27
C ILE A 138 40.19 -7.59 -29.79
N GLU A 139 39.26 -6.79 -30.31
CA GLU A 139 39.18 -6.45 -31.73
C GLU A 139 40.50 -5.87 -32.24
N LYS A 140 41.05 -4.87 -31.53
CA LYS A 140 42.33 -4.25 -31.88
C LYS A 140 43.52 -5.24 -31.92
N LYS A 141 43.49 -6.30 -31.09
CA LYS A 141 44.53 -7.35 -31.10
C LYS A 141 44.39 -8.28 -32.30
N ILE A 142 43.17 -8.58 -32.72
CA ILE A 142 42.89 -9.44 -33.88
C ILE A 142 43.27 -8.71 -35.17
N THR A 143 42.88 -7.44 -35.32
CA THR A 143 43.14 -6.64 -36.53
C THR A 143 44.62 -6.25 -36.70
N ARG A 144 45.45 -6.37 -35.66
CA ARG A 144 46.90 -6.11 -35.71
C ARG A 144 47.76 -7.33 -36.08
N LYS A 145 47.15 -8.50 -36.24
CA LYS A 145 47.81 -9.74 -36.68
C LYS A 145 47.52 -9.99 -38.15
#